data_AF-A0A7V2ACI3-F1
#
_entry.id   AF-A0A7V2ACI3-F1
#
_cell.length_a   1.000
_cell.length_b   1.000
_cell.length_c   1.000
_cell.angle_alpha   90.00
_cell.angle_beta   90.00
_cell.angle_gamma   90.00
#
_symmetry.space_group_name_H-M   'P 1'
#
loop_
_entity.id
_entity.type
_entity.pdbx_description
1 polymer ?
#
loop_
_entity_poly.entity_id
_entity_poly.type
_entity_poly.pdbx_seq_one_letter_code
_entity_poly.pdbx_strand_id
1 'polypeptide(L)'
;MIPAPRQRAEARSTIRSPCPSGQTVGRWDGTVGRPEIQKFVGALLGKRAKKGVFLTTGTFSADARGYVNTIDPKVVLIDGQRLSELMIDFGIGVTPAETYQVNRLDQDYFEEG
;
A
#
# COMPACT_ATOMS: atom_id res chain seq x y z
N MET A 1 16.93 -0.22 -10.62
CA MET A 1 17.77 -0.03 -9.41
C MET A 1 16.85 -0.14 -8.21
N ILE A 2 16.95 -1.20 -7.39
CA ILE A 2 16.06 -1.41 -6.24
C ILE A 2 16.58 -0.52 -5.09
N PRO A 3 15.76 0.37 -4.50
CA PRO A 3 16.22 1.25 -3.45
C PRO A 3 16.63 0.47 -2.20
N ALA A 4 17.65 0.98 -1.49
CA ALA A 4 18.24 0.35 -0.32
C ALA A 4 17.21 0.13 0.81
N PRO A 5 17.38 -0.90 1.66
CA PRO A 5 16.39 -1.26 2.70
C PRO A 5 16.00 -0.12 3.65
N ARG A 6 16.93 0.80 3.94
CA ARG A 6 16.68 1.98 4.78
C ARG A 6 15.80 3.03 4.09
N GLN A 7 16.03 3.29 2.80
CA GLN A 7 15.23 4.24 2.02
C GLN A 7 13.76 3.78 1.87
N ARG A 8 13.53 2.47 1.86
CA ARG A 8 12.17 1.89 1.87
C ARG A 8 11.40 2.22 3.15
N ALA A 9 12.06 2.31 4.30
CA ALA A 9 11.41 2.63 5.57
C ALA A 9 11.03 4.12 5.66
N GLU A 10 11.87 5.02 5.15
CA GLU A 10 11.62 6.46 5.13
C GLU A 10 10.49 6.84 4.15
N ALA A 11 10.49 6.27 2.94
CA ALA A 11 9.39 6.48 1.99
C ALA A 11 8.02 6.02 2.55
N ARG A 12 8.00 4.94 3.34
CA ARG A 12 6.81 4.46 4.05
C ARG A 12 6.32 5.43 5.14
N SER A 13 7.22 6.22 5.73
CA SER A 13 6.88 7.25 6.71
C SER A 13 6.26 8.48 6.04
N THR A 14 6.82 8.93 4.92
CA THR A 14 6.37 10.15 4.23
C THR A 14 4.98 10.03 3.61
N ILE A 15 4.59 8.84 3.13
CA ILE A 15 3.20 8.59 2.66
C ILE A 15 2.19 8.55 3.82
N ARG A 16 2.63 8.28 5.07
CA ARG A 16 1.76 8.33 6.25
C ARG A 16 1.56 9.75 6.79
N SER A 17 2.30 10.74 6.29
CA SER A 17 2.06 12.14 6.61
C SER A 17 0.71 12.57 6.02
N PRO A 18 -0.20 13.18 6.82
CA PRO A 18 -1.45 13.70 6.30
C PRO A 18 -1.16 14.74 5.23
N CYS A 19 -1.73 14.56 4.04
CA CYS A 19 -1.54 15.43 2.90
C CYS A 19 -1.96 16.88 3.28
N PRO A 20 -1.06 17.88 3.21
CA PRO A 20 -1.35 19.25 3.67
C PRO A 20 -2.30 20.03 2.76
N SER A 21 -2.72 19.48 1.61
CA SER A 21 -3.74 20.08 0.77
C SER A 21 -5.11 19.47 1.09
N GLY A 22 -5.95 20.24 1.78
CA GLY A 22 -7.32 19.89 2.18
C GLY A 22 -8.24 19.56 1.01
N GLN A 23 -8.10 18.36 0.46
CA GLN A 23 -9.05 17.77 -0.48
C GLN A 23 -9.70 16.58 0.22
N THR A 24 -10.89 16.81 0.79
CA THR A 24 -11.74 15.77 1.33
C THR A 24 -12.22 14.88 0.18
N VAL A 25 -11.39 13.92 -0.24
CA VAL A 25 -11.86 12.77 -1.02
C VAL A 25 -12.81 12.01 -0.11
N GLY A 26 -14.05 11.85 -0.55
CA GLY A 26 -15.18 11.38 0.25
C GLY A 26 -14.76 10.31 1.26
N ARG A 27 -14.97 10.60 2.55
CA ARG A 27 -14.65 9.72 3.66
C ARG A 27 -15.33 8.36 3.46
N TRP A 28 -14.58 7.38 2.97
CA TRP A 28 -14.85 5.98 3.28
C TRP A 28 -14.16 5.71 4.61
N ASP A 29 -14.75 6.27 5.65
CA ASP A 29 -14.34 6.00 7.01
C ASP A 29 -14.69 4.55 7.32
N GLY A 30 -13.65 3.78 7.67
CA GLY A 30 -13.80 2.55 8.43
C GLY A 30 -13.96 1.28 7.60
N THR A 31 -12.85 0.56 7.46
CA THR A 31 -12.77 -0.91 7.42
C THR A 31 -13.83 -1.66 6.61
N VAL A 32 -13.45 -2.19 5.45
CA VAL A 32 -14.29 -3.09 4.64
C VAL A 32 -14.57 -4.39 5.40
N GLY A 33 -15.85 -4.63 5.65
CA GLY A 33 -16.40 -5.80 6.29
C GLY A 33 -16.62 -6.98 5.35
N ARG A 34 -16.88 -8.16 5.93
CA ARG A 34 -17.27 -9.37 5.19
C ARG A 34 -18.47 -9.19 4.24
N PRO A 35 -19.53 -8.42 4.57
CA PRO A 35 -20.69 -8.27 3.67
C PRO A 35 -20.33 -7.70 2.30
N GLU A 36 -19.41 -6.73 2.23
CA GLU A 36 -18.97 -6.13 0.97
C GLU A 36 -18.16 -7.12 0.12
N ILE A 37 -17.29 -7.91 0.77
CA ILE A 37 -16.56 -8.98 0.08
C ILE A 37 -17.50 -10.06 -0.43
N GLN A 38 -18.53 -10.44 0.35
CA GLN A 38 -19.54 -11.41 -0.07
C GLN A 38 -20.29 -10.94 -1.32
N LYS A 39 -20.73 -9.68 -1.36
CA LYS A 39 -21.37 -9.09 -2.54
C LYS A 39 -20.46 -9.18 -3.76
N PHE A 40 -19.18 -8.83 -3.62
CA PHE A 40 -18.21 -8.91 -4.71
C PHE A 40 -17.98 -10.34 -5.20
N VAL A 41 -17.79 -11.30 -4.28
CA VAL A 41 -17.60 -12.71 -4.63
C VAL A 41 -18.84 -13.27 -5.33
N GLY A 42 -20.04 -12.90 -4.88
CA GLY A 42 -21.28 -13.26 -5.55
C GLY A 42 -21.34 -12.75 -7.00
N ALA A 43 -20.95 -11.49 -7.23
CA ALA A 43 -20.87 -10.93 -8.57
C ALA A 43 -19.78 -11.62 -9.44
N LEU A 44 -18.63 -11.97 -8.83
CA LEU A 44 -17.52 -12.65 -9.49
C LEU A 44 -17.93 -14.06 -9.98
N LEU A 45 -18.60 -14.81 -9.11
CA LEU A 45 -19.17 -16.13 -9.43
C LEU A 45 -20.23 -16.04 -10.52
N GLY A 46 -21.08 -15.01 -10.48
CA GLY A 46 -22.06 -14.73 -11.53
C GLY A 46 -21.43 -14.51 -12.92
N LYS A 47 -20.19 -14.01 -12.98
CA LYS A 47 -19.41 -13.87 -14.21
C LYS A 47 -18.54 -15.08 -14.55
N ARG A 48 -18.66 -16.20 -13.81
CA ARG A 48 -17.84 -17.42 -13.93
C ARG A 48 -16.33 -17.15 -13.80
N ALA A 49 -15.95 -16.07 -13.12
CA ALA A 49 -14.55 -15.71 -12.92
C ALA A 49 -13.99 -16.48 -11.72
N LYS A 50 -12.78 -17.04 -11.89
CA LYS A 50 -12.06 -17.78 -10.84
C LYS A 50 -11.11 -16.91 -10.03
N LYS A 51 -10.86 -15.68 -10.48
CA LYS A 51 -9.91 -14.74 -9.88
C LYS A 51 -10.51 -13.34 -9.87
N GLY A 52 -10.32 -12.61 -8.77
CA GLY A 52 -10.77 -11.23 -8.64
C GLY A 52 -9.82 -10.42 -7.76
N VAL A 53 -9.76 -9.11 -7.99
CA VAL A 53 -9.02 -8.19 -7.12
C VAL A 53 -10.02 -7.20 -6.54
N PHE A 54 -10.04 -7.08 -5.22
CA PHE A 54 -10.84 -6.10 -4.51
C PHE A 54 -9.90 -5.01 -3.98
N LEU A 55 -10.12 -3.77 -4.40
CA LEU A 55 -9.33 -2.61 -3.97
C LEU A 55 -10.15 -1.70 -3.07
N THR A 56 -9.52 -1.17 -2.02
CA THR A 56 -10.09 -0.12 -1.16
C THR A 56 -9.01 0.86 -0.73
N THR A 57 -9.39 2.11 -0.49
CA THR A 57 -8.53 3.15 0.12
C THR A 57 -8.46 3.01 1.64
N GLY A 58 -9.39 2.27 2.25
CA GLY A 58 -9.41 1.95 3.68
C GLY A 58 -8.65 0.68 4.03
N THR A 59 -9.07 0.00 5.08
CA THR A 59 -8.54 -1.30 5.54
C THR A 59 -9.56 -2.41 5.36
N PHE A 60 -9.16 -3.67 5.50
CA PHE A 60 -10.08 -4.81 5.60
C PHE A 60 -10.16 -5.31 7.04
N SER A 61 -11.38 -5.67 7.47
CA SER A 61 -11.59 -6.38 8.74
C SER A 61 -10.92 -7.76 8.73
N ALA A 62 -10.62 -8.28 9.93
CA ALA A 62 -10.13 -9.66 10.07
C ALA A 62 -11.10 -10.67 9.45
N ASP A 63 -12.41 -10.48 9.66
CA ASP A 63 -13.46 -11.34 9.11
C ASP A 63 -13.50 -11.31 7.58
N ALA A 64 -13.29 -10.14 6.96
CA ALA A 64 -13.22 -10.01 5.51
C ALA A 64 -12.02 -10.79 4.94
N ARG A 65 -10.85 -10.65 5.58
CA ARG A 65 -9.63 -11.39 5.20
C ARG A 65 -9.80 -12.90 5.40
N GLY A 66 -10.40 -13.30 6.51
CA GLY A 66 -10.71 -14.71 6.81
C GLY A 66 -11.67 -15.31 5.79
N TYR A 67 -12.72 -14.59 5.43
CA TYR A 67 -13.69 -15.06 4.44
C TYR A 67 -13.05 -15.36 3.09
N VAL A 68 -12.15 -14.50 2.59
CA VAL A 68 -11.45 -14.73 1.32
C VAL A 68 -10.58 -16.00 1.33
N ASN A 69 -10.06 -16.39 2.48
CA ASN A 69 -9.26 -17.63 2.60
C ASN A 69 -10.13 -18.90 2.58
N THR A 70 -11.44 -18.78 2.78
CA THR A 70 -12.37 -19.93 2.85
C THR A 70 -13.09 -20.24 1.54
N ILE A 71 -13.01 -19.34 0.55
CA ILE A 71 -13.72 -19.46 -0.72
C ILE A 71 -12.83 -20.05 -1.81
N ASP A 72 -13.43 -20.75 -2.79
CA ASP A 72 -12.72 -21.34 -3.93
C ASP A 72 -12.17 -20.30 -4.93
N PRO A 73 -12.92 -19.23 -5.29
CA PRO A 73 -12.38 -18.16 -6.13
C PRO A 73 -11.20 -17.46 -5.46
N LYS A 74 -10.10 -17.31 -6.20
CA LYS A 74 -8.92 -16.59 -5.69
C LYS A 74 -9.16 -15.10 -5.73
N VAL A 75 -9.56 -14.53 -4.60
CA VAL A 75 -9.71 -13.09 -4.43
C VAL A 75 -8.46 -12.52 -3.78
N VAL A 76 -7.91 -11.47 -4.37
CA VAL A 76 -6.79 -10.69 -3.78
C VAL A 76 -7.36 -9.40 -3.20
N LEU A 77 -7.05 -9.15 -1.94
CA LEU A 77 -7.44 -7.92 -1.24
C LEU A 77 -6.27 -6.93 -1.26
N ILE A 78 -6.50 -5.73 -1.78
CA ILE A 78 -5.52 -4.63 -1.78
C ILE A 78 -6.12 -3.46 -0.99
N ASP A 79 -5.58 -3.21 0.20
CA ASP A 79 -5.97 -2.07 1.04
C ASP A 79 -5.13 -0.84 0.71
N GLY A 80 -5.49 0.31 1.29
CA GLY A 80 -4.82 1.57 1.02
C GLY A 80 -3.31 1.52 1.31
N GLN A 81 -2.91 0.83 2.38
CA GLN A 81 -1.50 0.66 2.70
C GLN A 81 -0.77 -0.17 1.64
N ARG A 82 -1.32 -1.33 1.26
CA ARG A 82 -0.70 -2.17 0.24
C ARG A 82 -0.68 -1.47 -1.13
N LEU A 83 -1.72 -0.71 -1.44
CA LEU A 83 -1.78 0.11 -2.64
C LEU A 83 -0.64 1.14 -2.65
N SER A 84 -0.43 1.87 -1.56
CA SER A 84 0.67 2.84 -1.44
C SER A 84 2.04 2.18 -1.58
N GLU A 85 2.25 1.00 -1.01
CA GLU A 85 3.51 0.26 -1.17
C GLU A 85 3.76 -0.08 -2.64
N LEU A 86 2.75 -0.57 -3.35
CA LEU A 86 2.84 -0.87 -4.77
C LEU A 86 3.11 0.40 -5.60
N MET A 87 2.46 1.51 -5.26
CA MET A 87 2.70 2.81 -5.91
C MET A 87 4.15 3.27 -5.76
N ILE A 88 4.75 3.14 -4.56
CA ILE A 88 6.17 3.42 -4.34
C ILE A 88 7.05 2.46 -5.15
N ASP A 89 6.79 1.15 -5.03
CA ASP A 89 7.63 0.11 -5.62
C ASP A 89 7.69 0.18 -7.15
N PHE A 90 6.57 0.55 -7.78
CA PHE A 90 6.46 0.69 -9.24
C PHE A 90 6.60 2.14 -9.74
N GLY A 91 6.74 3.12 -8.84
CA GLY A 91 6.84 4.54 -9.21
C GLY A 91 5.57 5.13 -9.82
N ILE A 92 4.39 4.57 -9.50
CA ILE A 92 3.11 5.01 -10.08
C ILE A 92 2.51 6.10 -9.20
N GLY A 93 2.38 7.31 -9.75
CA GLY A 93 1.70 8.43 -9.07
C GLY A 93 2.43 8.95 -7.83
N VAL A 94 3.74 8.69 -7.72
CA VAL A 94 4.59 9.19 -6.63
C VAL A 94 5.65 10.13 -7.20
N THR A 95 5.88 11.25 -6.52
CA THR A 95 6.99 12.16 -6.78
C THR A 95 7.93 12.10 -5.57
N PRO A 96 9.25 11.93 -5.76
CA PRO A 96 10.19 11.98 -4.65
C PRO A 96 10.09 13.35 -3.96
N ALA A 97 9.74 13.35 -2.68
CA ALA A 97 9.58 14.58 -1.90
C ALA A 97 10.95 15.19 -1.53
N GLU A 98 11.90 14.37 -1.05
CA GLU A 98 13.27 14.78 -0.73
C GLU A 98 14.25 13.63 -1.02
N THR A 99 15.42 13.96 -1.56
CA THR A 99 16.50 12.99 -1.79
C THR A 99 17.57 13.20 -0.72
N TYR A 100 17.67 12.32 0.27
CA TYR A 100 18.75 12.37 1.25
C TYR A 100 20.00 11.66 0.73
N GLN A 101 21.11 12.41 0.60
CA GLN A 101 22.43 11.83 0.35
C GLN A 101 23.05 11.41 1.69
N VAL A 102 23.22 10.10 1.87
CA VAL A 102 23.95 9.56 3.02
C VAL A 102 25.44 9.60 2.69
N ASN A 103 26.11 10.68 3.07
CA ASN A 103 27.56 10.80 2.96
C ASN A 103 28.20 10.15 4.19
N ARG A 104 29.12 9.22 3.95
CA ARG A 104 29.96 8.66 5.01
C ARG A 104 31.17 9.56 5.18
N LEU A 105 31.50 9.92 6.42
CA LEU A 105 32.75 10.60 6.71
C LEU A 105 33.90 9.65 6.40
N ASP A 106 34.77 10.07 5.50
CA ASP A 106 36.03 9.38 5.21
C ASP A 106 37.04 9.78 6.27
N GLN A 107 37.42 8.83 7.14
CA GLN A 107 38.34 9.12 8.26
C GLN A 107 39.78 9.29 7.76
N ASP A 108 40.17 8.60 6.68
CA ASP A 108 41.52 8.65 6.11
C ASP A 108 41.85 10.05 5.57
N TYR A 109 40.82 10.81 5.16
CA TYR A 109 40.96 12.21 4.74
C TYR A 109 41.35 13.16 5.89
N PHE A 110 41.05 12.82 7.16
CA PHE A 110 41.27 13.68 8.32
C PHE A 110 42.47 13.28 9.19
N GLU A 111 43.18 12.19 8.86
CA GLU A 111 44.33 11.70 9.66
C GLU A 111 45.70 12.24 9.20
N GLU A 112 45.79 12.95 8.06
CA GLU A 112 47.00 13.67 7.65
C GLU A 112 46.93 15.16 8.06
N GLY A 113 47.33 15.46 9.31
CA GLY A 113 47.44 16.81 9.86
C GLY A 113 48.53 16.95 10.90
#